data_AF-A0A0D3AQE1-F1
#
_entry.id   AF-A0A0D3AQE1-F1
#
_cell.length_a   1.000
_cell.length_b   1.000
_cell.length_c   1.000
_cell.angle_alpha   90.00
_cell.angle_beta   90.00
_cell.angle_gamma   90.00
#
_symmetry.space_group_name_H-M   'P 1'
#
loop_
_entity.id
_entity.type
_entity.pdbx_description
1 polymer ?
#
loop_
_entity_poly.entity_id
_entity_poly.type
_entity_poly.pdbx_seq_one_letter_code
_entity_poly.pdbx_strand_id
1 'polypeptide(L)'
;MKFSCSKPALFTCAILLLLIVAQENRVVAGQSCDPMQLIPCEEAILKGSKPSDTCCTRLNQQQHCVCQYMKNPNFKSFLDSPNAKKIATDCHCPKPKC
;
A
#
# COMPACT_ATOMS: atom_id res chain seq x y z
N MET A 1 22.44 -47.04 -7.13
CA MET A 1 22.60 -45.70 -7.75
C MET A 1 23.02 -44.75 -6.65
N LYS A 2 24.24 -44.21 -6.71
CA LYS A 2 24.79 -43.31 -5.68
C LYS A 2 24.25 -41.91 -5.94
N PHE A 3 23.29 -41.45 -5.14
CA PHE A 3 22.87 -40.04 -5.14
C PHE A 3 23.99 -39.23 -4.49
N SER A 4 24.88 -38.71 -5.34
CA SER A 4 25.86 -37.71 -4.94
C SER A 4 25.10 -36.42 -4.66
N CYS A 5 24.82 -36.17 -3.38
CA CYS A 5 24.22 -34.93 -2.88
C CYS A 5 25.26 -33.81 -3.01
N SER A 6 25.38 -33.29 -4.23
CA SER A 6 26.28 -32.20 -4.57
C SER A 6 25.72 -30.91 -3.96
N LYS A 7 26.38 -30.46 -2.90
CA LYS A 7 26.06 -29.23 -2.14
C LYS A 7 26.00 -27.92 -2.96
N PRO A 8 26.66 -27.71 -4.12
CA PRO A 8 26.62 -26.40 -4.77
C PRO A 8 25.31 -26.14 -5.53
N ALA A 9 24.55 -27.17 -5.92
CA ALA A 9 23.29 -27.00 -6.66
C ALA A 9 22.14 -26.45 -5.80
N LEU A 10 22.16 -26.74 -4.49
CA LEU A 10 21.19 -26.20 -3.53
C LEU A 10 21.42 -24.70 -3.26
N PHE A 11 22.68 -24.28 -3.19
CA PHE A 11 23.04 -22.88 -3.00
C PHE A 11 22.63 -22.00 -4.18
N THR A 12 22.79 -22.48 -5.41
CA THR A 12 22.44 -21.71 -6.61
C THR A 12 20.94 -21.46 -6.75
N CYS A 13 20.09 -22.43 -6.42
CA CYS A 13 18.63 -22.24 -6.44
C CYS A 13 18.14 -21.28 -5.35
N ALA A 14 18.74 -21.32 -4.17
CA ALA A 14 18.41 -20.40 -3.08
C ALA A 14 18.76 -18.94 -3.43
N ILE A 15 19.90 -18.72 -4.08
CA ILE A 15 20.32 -17.38 -4.54
C ILE A 15 19.39 -16.85 -5.63
N LEU A 16 18.96 -17.71 -6.58
CA LEU A 16 18.02 -17.31 -7.63
C LEU A 16 16.64 -16.93 -7.05
N LEU A 17 16.14 -17.68 -6.06
CA LEU A 17 14.88 -17.37 -5.37
C LEU A 17 14.97 -16.07 -4.55
N LEU A 18 16.11 -15.81 -3.90
CA LEU A 18 16.35 -14.56 -3.16
C LEU A 18 16.39 -13.34 -4.10
N LEU A 19 16.95 -13.47 -5.30
CA LEU A 19 17.00 -12.38 -6.28
C LEU A 19 15.62 -12.04 -6.88
N ILE A 20 14.74 -13.03 -7.05
CA ILE A 20 13.37 -12.80 -7.54
C ILE A 20 12.51 -12.10 -6.46
N VAL A 21 12.74 -12.39 -5.18
CA VAL A 21 12.06 -11.71 -4.06
C VAL A 21 12.54 -10.26 -3.86
N ALA A 22 13.77 -9.94 -4.26
CA ALA A 22 14.33 -8.58 -4.12
C ALA A 22 13.69 -7.54 -5.06
N GLN A 23 12.91 -7.96 -6.06
CA GLN A 23 12.38 -7.04 -7.08
C GLN A 23 11.04 -6.37 -6.69
N GLU A 24 10.36 -6.85 -5.64
CA GLU A 24 9.00 -6.38 -5.28
C GLU A 24 8.96 -5.39 -4.11
N ASN A 25 10.09 -4.86 -3.64
CA ASN A 25 10.04 -3.88 -2.55
C ASN A 25 11.25 -2.95 -2.52
N ARG A 26 11.33 -2.04 -3.49
CA ARG A 26 12.02 -0.76 -3.24
C ARG A 26 11.19 0.06 -2.25
N VAL A 27 11.04 -0.42 -1.02
CA VAL A 27 10.64 0.39 0.13
C VAL A 27 11.85 1.23 0.47
N VAL A 28 11.92 2.38 -0.21
CA VAL A 28 12.45 3.60 0.40
C VAL A 28 11.93 3.62 1.83
N ALA A 29 12.81 3.81 2.82
CA ALA A 29 12.49 3.82 4.25
C ALA A 29 11.31 4.76 4.57
N GLY A 30 10.10 4.24 4.41
CA GLY A 30 8.85 4.97 4.33
C GLY A 30 7.76 4.00 4.74
N GLN A 31 6.88 4.48 5.61
CA GLN A 31 5.88 3.69 6.33
C GLN A 31 5.23 2.64 5.43
N SER A 32 5.14 1.41 5.94
CA SER A 32 4.45 0.31 5.26
C SER A 32 3.03 0.74 4.92
N CYS A 33 2.59 0.42 3.70
CA CYS A 33 1.23 0.67 3.26
C CYS A 33 0.26 -0.18 4.09
N ASP A 34 -0.44 0.47 5.02
CA ASP A 34 -1.37 -0.17 5.94
C ASP A 34 -2.67 0.62 5.99
N PRO A 35 -3.74 0.12 5.35
CA PRO A 35 -5.02 0.80 5.33
C PRO A 35 -5.63 0.96 6.73
N MET A 36 -5.18 0.19 7.74
CA MET A 36 -5.65 0.33 9.12
C MET A 36 -5.21 1.64 9.76
N GLN A 37 -4.14 2.29 9.28
CA GLN A 37 -3.79 3.62 9.79
C GLN A 37 -4.77 4.72 9.31
N LEU A 38 -5.72 4.39 8.40
CA LEU A 38 -6.78 5.30 7.94
C LEU A 38 -8.09 5.16 8.74
N ILE A 39 -8.14 4.31 9.77
CA ILE A 39 -9.27 4.23 10.72
C ILE A 39 -9.72 5.61 11.24
N PRO A 40 -8.83 6.58 11.54
CA PRO A 40 -9.25 7.92 11.96
C PRO A 40 -10.12 8.68 10.94
N CYS A 41 -10.19 8.22 9.69
CA CYS A 41 -11.05 8.76 8.65
C CYS A 41 -12.44 8.12 8.60
N GLU A 42 -12.71 7.06 9.39
CA GLU A 42 -13.94 6.26 9.31
C GLU A 42 -15.22 7.12 9.38
N GLU A 43 -15.28 8.07 10.31
CA GLU A 43 -16.45 8.95 10.41
C GLU A 43 -16.66 9.81 9.16
N ALA A 44 -15.57 10.37 8.61
CA ALA A 44 -15.62 11.17 7.39
C ALA A 44 -16.02 10.31 6.17
N ILE A 45 -15.58 9.06 6.16
CA ILE A 45 -15.88 8.08 5.12
C ILE A 45 -17.37 7.68 5.16
N LEU A 46 -17.87 7.30 6.33
CA LEU A 46 -19.23 6.77 6.49
C LEU A 46 -20.28 7.88 6.50
N LYS A 47 -20.02 8.98 7.21
CA LYS A 47 -21.00 10.06 7.45
C LYS A 47 -20.77 11.28 6.56
N GLY A 48 -19.66 11.37 5.83
CA GLY A 48 -19.30 12.57 5.05
C GLY A 48 -18.95 13.78 5.92
N SER A 49 -18.64 13.55 7.20
CA SER A 49 -18.23 14.57 8.16
C SER A 49 -16.85 15.15 7.80
N LYS A 50 -16.50 16.28 8.43
CA LYS A 50 -15.18 16.89 8.25
C LYS A 50 -14.09 15.93 8.76
N PRO A 51 -13.01 15.68 7.99
CA PRO A 51 -11.92 14.83 8.45
C PRO A 51 -11.19 15.45 9.64
N SER A 52 -10.70 14.60 10.54
CA SER A 52 -9.84 15.01 11.66
C SER A 52 -8.42 15.31 11.17
N ASP A 53 -7.66 16.09 11.94
CA ASP A 53 -6.25 16.36 11.62
C ASP A 53 -5.41 15.08 11.59
N THR A 54 -5.73 14.12 12.46
CA THR A 54 -5.13 12.78 12.47
C THR A 54 -5.43 12.02 11.19
N CYS A 55 -6.69 12.07 10.70
CA CYS A 55 -7.06 11.47 9.42
C CYS A 55 -6.22 12.06 8.28
N CYS A 56 -6.16 13.38 8.15
CA CYS A 56 -5.38 14.02 7.09
C CYS A 56 -3.89 13.73 7.18
N THR A 57 -3.33 13.71 8.40
CA THR A 57 -1.91 13.36 8.63
C THR A 57 -1.61 11.94 8.16
N ARG A 58 -2.44 10.96 8.52
CA ARG A 58 -2.27 9.56 8.11
C ARG A 58 -2.49 9.36 6.63
N LEU A 59 -3.47 10.06 6.04
CA LEU A 59 -3.71 10.01 4.61
C LEU A 59 -2.52 10.54 3.81
N ASN A 60 -1.93 11.67 4.25
CA ASN A 60 -0.76 12.25 3.60
C ASN A 60 0.47 11.32 3.69
N GLN A 61 0.70 10.70 4.85
CA GLN A 61 1.76 9.70 5.04
C GLN A 61 1.63 8.48 4.13
N GLN A 62 0.44 8.18 3.62
CA GLN A 62 0.16 7.03 2.76
C GLN A 62 -0.13 7.41 1.31
N GLN A 63 0.17 8.64 0.90
CA GLN A 63 -0.10 9.11 -0.45
C GLN A 63 0.64 8.25 -1.50
N HIS A 64 1.84 7.75 -1.19
CA HIS A 64 2.59 6.81 -2.04
C HIS A 64 1.91 5.43 -2.20
N CYS A 65 1.05 5.04 -1.25
CA CYS A 65 0.36 3.75 -1.25
C CYS A 65 -0.92 3.75 -2.08
N VAL A 66 -1.47 4.92 -2.43
CA VAL A 66 -2.78 5.03 -3.09
C VAL A 66 -2.81 4.25 -4.42
N CYS A 67 -1.74 4.31 -5.20
CA CYS A 67 -1.63 3.53 -6.44
C CYS A 67 -1.69 2.01 -6.19
N GLN A 68 -1.06 1.54 -5.11
CA GLN A 68 -1.10 0.14 -4.73
C GLN A 68 -2.51 -0.27 -4.32
N TYR A 69 -3.22 0.57 -3.56
CA TYR A 69 -4.62 0.32 -3.20
C TYR A 69 -5.54 0.27 -4.42
N MET A 70 -5.31 1.12 -5.42
CA MET A 70 -6.09 1.14 -6.66
C MET A 70 -5.99 -0.15 -7.48
N LYS A 71 -5.00 -1.02 -7.23
CA LYS A 71 -4.91 -2.35 -7.86
C LYS A 71 -6.04 -3.28 -7.42
N ASN A 72 -6.62 -3.04 -6.24
CA ASN A 72 -7.79 -3.78 -5.76
C ASN A 72 -9.07 -3.06 -6.19
N PRO A 73 -9.99 -3.71 -6.93
CA PRO A 73 -11.21 -3.09 -7.43
C PRO A 73 -12.14 -2.57 -6.32
N ASN A 74 -12.12 -3.20 -5.13
CA ASN A 74 -12.91 -2.75 -3.99
C ASN A 74 -12.38 -1.42 -3.44
N PHE A 75 -11.06 -1.31 -3.27
CA PHE A 75 -10.43 -0.06 -2.84
C PHE A 75 -10.54 1.02 -3.93
N LYS A 76 -10.47 0.67 -5.20
CA LYS A 76 -10.70 1.62 -6.30
C LYS A 76 -12.09 2.23 -6.24
N SER A 77 -13.13 1.39 -6.12
CA SER A 77 -14.53 1.83 -6.03
C SER A 77 -14.74 2.73 -4.81
N PHE A 78 -14.09 2.39 -3.69
CA PHE A 78 -14.08 3.20 -2.48
C PHE A 78 -13.43 4.58 -2.68
N LEU A 79 -12.23 4.63 -3.25
CA LEU A 79 -11.49 5.88 -3.53
C LEU A 79 -12.20 6.77 -4.53
N ASP A 80 -13.06 6.21 -5.38
CA ASP A 80 -13.88 6.95 -6.36
C ASP A 80 -15.22 7.45 -5.80
N SER A 81 -15.57 7.09 -4.56
CA SER A 81 -16.79 7.52 -3.88
C SER A 81 -16.80 9.03 -3.59
N PRO A 82 -18.00 9.65 -3.46
CA PRO A 82 -18.12 11.08 -3.17
C PRO A 82 -17.41 11.50 -1.87
N ASN A 83 -17.55 10.71 -0.80
CA ASN A 83 -16.93 11.01 0.49
C ASN A 83 -15.40 10.89 0.42
N ALA A 84 -14.86 9.89 -0.27
CA ALA A 84 -13.41 9.77 -0.46
C ALA A 84 -12.82 10.96 -1.23
N LYS A 85 -13.51 11.43 -2.28
CA LYS A 85 -13.12 12.64 -3.04
C LYS A 85 -13.18 13.90 -2.19
N LYS A 86 -14.20 14.01 -1.33
CA LYS A 86 -14.32 15.12 -0.38
C LYS A 86 -13.17 15.13 0.62
N ILE A 87 -12.87 13.99 1.25
CA ILE A 87 -11.74 13.84 2.18
C ILE A 87 -10.41 14.20 1.49
N ALA A 88 -10.20 13.71 0.26
CA ALA A 88 -9.01 14.03 -0.53
C ALA A 88 -8.86 15.54 -0.77
N THR A 89 -9.98 16.24 -0.98
CA THR A 89 -10.00 17.70 -1.16
C THR A 89 -9.74 18.43 0.16
N ASP A 90 -10.46 18.08 1.23
CA ASP A 90 -10.36 18.70 2.56
C ASP A 90 -8.95 18.52 3.16
N CYS A 91 -8.33 17.35 2.94
CA CYS A 91 -6.98 17.03 3.41
C CYS A 91 -5.86 17.42 2.43
N HIS A 92 -6.16 18.10 1.31
CA HIS A 92 -5.18 18.46 0.28
C HIS A 92 -4.34 17.28 -0.25
N CYS A 93 -4.95 16.10 -0.34
CA CYS A 93 -4.33 14.85 -0.78
C CYS A 93 -4.96 14.40 -2.11
N PRO A 94 -4.63 15.03 -3.24
CA PRO A 94 -5.23 14.68 -4.52
C PRO A 94 -4.89 13.24 -4.91
N LYS A 95 -5.87 12.55 -5.52
CA LYS A 95 -5.68 11.20 -6.04
C LYS A 95 -4.55 11.20 -7.09
N PRO A 96 -3.47 10.42 -6.89
CA PRO A 96 -2.38 10.35 -7.87
C PRO A 96 -2.84 9.69 -9.16
N LYS A 97 -2.17 10.04 -10.27
CA LYS A 97 -2.29 9.31 -11.53
C LYS A 97 -1.41 8.06 -11.44
N CYS A 98 -2.10 6.92 -11.42
CA CYS A 98 -1.60 5.57 -11.55
C CYS A 98 -2.52 4.90 -12.60
#